data_AF-A0A4D9DBM2-F1
#
_entry.id   AF-A0A4D9DBM2-F1
#
_cell.length_a   1.000
_cell.length_b   1.000
_cell.length_c   1.000
_cell.angle_alpha   90.00
_cell.angle_beta   90.00
_cell.angle_gamma   90.00
#
_symmetry.space_group_name_H-M   'P 1'
#
loop_
_entity.id
_entity.type
_entity.pdbx_description
1 polymer ?
#
loop_
_entity_poly.entity_id
_entity_poly.type
_entity_poly.pdbx_seq_one_letter_code
_entity_poly.pdbx_strand_id
1 'polypeptide(L)'
;MRVETNGHGIVTDDILSAEERGDEYLLMGLRLAEGIDPARYRAIAGRTLDRLQIARLVAEGAIAVADDGRLRVTLAGFPLLDAVVADLAA
;
A
#
# COMPACT_ATOMS: atom_id res chain seq x y z
N MET A 1 23.47 -24.22 -33.34
CA MET A 1 23.63 -24.49 -31.89
C MET A 1 22.28 -24.38 -31.24
N ARG A 2 21.82 -25.49 -30.65
CA ARG A 2 20.58 -25.66 -29.88
C ARG A 2 20.99 -25.62 -28.40
N VAL A 3 20.25 -24.89 -27.58
CA VAL A 3 20.23 -24.97 -26.11
C VAL A 3 18.74 -25.11 -25.77
N GLU A 4 18.16 -26.29 -25.57
CA GLU A 4 18.26 -27.23 -24.44
C GLU A 4 18.24 -26.56 -23.06
N THR A 5 17.43 -26.92 -22.06
CA THR A 5 16.21 -27.72 -21.88
C THR A 5 15.89 -27.49 -20.40
N ASN A 6 14.94 -26.60 -20.09
CA ASN A 6 14.15 -26.51 -18.83
C ASN A 6 13.50 -25.12 -18.76
N GLY A 7 12.51 -24.90 -19.62
CA GLY A 7 11.61 -23.75 -19.56
C GLY A 7 10.57 -23.90 -18.47
N HIS A 8 10.99 -23.94 -17.21
CA HIS A 8 10.10 -23.87 -16.03
C HIS A 8 10.57 -22.71 -15.14
N GLY A 9 10.49 -21.49 -15.67
CA GLY A 9 10.44 -20.30 -14.82
C GLY A 9 9.07 -20.30 -14.18
N ILE A 10 9.01 -20.83 -12.95
CA ILE A 10 7.90 -20.78 -11.97
C ILE A 10 6.71 -19.93 -12.46
N VAL A 11 5.66 -20.59 -12.93
CA VAL A 11 4.32 -19.99 -13.00
C VAL A 11 3.50 -20.65 -11.91
N THR A 12 3.87 -20.37 -10.66
CA THR A 12 2.85 -20.40 -9.63
C THR A 12 2.09 -19.10 -9.86
N ASP A 13 0.90 -19.19 -10.46
CA ASP A 13 -0.12 -18.16 -10.31
C ASP A 13 -0.50 -18.16 -8.82
N ASP A 14 0.38 -17.61 -7.98
CA ASP A 14 0.03 -17.29 -6.60
C ASP A 14 -1.02 -16.19 -6.72
N ILE A 15 -2.28 -16.61 -6.65
CA ILE A 15 -3.43 -15.73 -6.58
C ILE A 15 -3.22 -14.92 -5.30
N LEU A 16 -2.66 -13.71 -5.43
CA LEU A 16 -2.49 -12.80 -4.32
C LEU A 16 -3.83 -12.69 -3.60
N SER A 17 -3.80 -13.01 -2.31
CA SER A 17 -4.92 -12.80 -1.42
C SER A 17 -5.36 -11.34 -1.46
N ALA A 18 -6.61 -11.08 -1.08
CA ALA A 18 -7.09 -9.70 -1.00
C ALA A 18 -6.17 -8.83 -0.13
N GLU A 19 -5.65 -9.39 0.96
CA GLU A 19 -4.71 -8.74 1.87
C GLU A 19 -3.40 -8.34 1.17
N GLU A 20 -2.72 -9.26 0.48
CA GLU A 20 -1.48 -8.96 -0.23
C GLU A 20 -1.67 -7.90 -1.33
N ARG A 21 -2.82 -7.92 -2.02
CA ARG A 21 -3.17 -6.88 -2.99
C ARG A 21 -3.43 -5.52 -2.33
N GLY A 22 -3.97 -5.52 -1.11
CA GLY A 22 -4.17 -4.33 -0.30
C GLY A 22 -2.86 -3.70 0.11
N ASP A 23 -1.92 -4.51 0.57
CA ASP A 23 -0.59 -4.08 1.01
C ASP A 23 0.21 -3.49 -0.16
N GLU A 24 0.16 -4.14 -1.33
CA GLU A 24 0.79 -3.61 -2.54
C GLU A 24 0.15 -2.28 -2.98
N TYR A 25 -1.17 -2.15 -2.86
CA TYR A 25 -1.85 -0.89 -3.16
C TYR A 25 -1.40 0.25 -2.22
N LEU A 26 -1.17 -0.02 -0.94
CA LEU A 26 -0.61 0.96 0.00
C LEU A 26 0.83 1.31 -0.35
N LEU A 27 1.69 0.29 -0.55
CA LEU A 27 3.11 0.45 -0.82
C LEU A 27 3.36 1.27 -2.09
N MET A 28 2.63 0.95 -3.17
CA MET A 28 2.76 1.67 -4.43
C MET A 28 2.07 3.04 -4.38
N GLY A 29 0.86 3.11 -3.82
CA GLY A 29 0.05 4.32 -3.89
C GLY A 29 0.51 5.45 -2.96
N LEU A 30 1.05 5.13 -1.78
CA LEU A 30 1.58 6.14 -0.85
C LEU A 30 2.92 6.73 -1.30
N ARG A 31 3.62 6.09 -2.25
CA ARG A 31 4.80 6.63 -2.92
C ARG A 31 4.48 7.75 -3.91
N LEU A 32 3.23 7.81 -4.37
CA LEU A 32 2.76 8.79 -5.34
C LEU A 32 2.22 10.03 -4.63
N ALA A 33 2.38 11.20 -5.26
CA ALA A 33 1.90 12.46 -4.71
C ALA A 33 0.36 12.50 -4.58
N GLU A 34 -0.33 11.73 -5.42
CA GLU A 34 -1.78 11.53 -5.40
C GLU A 34 -2.25 10.82 -4.13
N GLY A 35 -1.44 9.91 -3.58
CA GLY A 35 -1.78 9.06 -2.45
C GLY A 35 -2.85 8.01 -2.76
N ILE A 36 -3.43 7.43 -1.70
CA ILE A 36 -4.40 6.33 -1.79
C ILE A 36 -5.80 6.75 -1.38
N ASP A 37 -6.79 6.14 -2.01
CA ASP A 37 -8.20 6.27 -1.64
C ASP A 37 -8.56 5.14 -0.64
N PRO A 38 -8.93 5.45 0.61
CA PRO A 38 -9.33 4.45 1.60
C PRO A 38 -10.53 3.59 1.18
N ALA A 39 -11.45 4.11 0.35
CA ALA A 39 -12.56 3.33 -0.17
C ALA A 39 -12.10 2.31 -1.22
N ARG A 40 -11.13 2.68 -2.06
CA ARG A 40 -10.52 1.76 -3.02
C ARG A 40 -9.68 0.70 -2.32
N TYR A 41 -8.93 1.07 -1.29
CA TYR A 41 -8.22 0.10 -0.44
C TYR A 41 -9.19 -0.95 0.10
N ARG A 42 -10.33 -0.54 0.68
CA ARG A 42 -11.35 -1.48 1.17
C ARG A 42 -11.88 -2.42 0.09
N ALA A 43 -12.11 -1.91 -1.12
CA ALA A 43 -12.57 -2.74 -2.24
C ALA A 43 -11.53 -3.78 -2.70
N ILE A 44 -10.24 -3.48 -2.53
CA ILE A 44 -9.12 -4.36 -2.91
C ILE A 44 -8.81 -5.37 -1.80
N ALA A 45 -8.67 -4.87 -0.56
CA ALA A 45 -8.20 -5.59 0.61
C ALA A 45 -9.31 -6.34 1.37
N GLY A 46 -10.58 -5.97 1.16
CA GLY A 46 -11.69 -6.51 1.94
C GLY A 46 -11.78 -5.98 3.38
N ARG A 47 -10.82 -5.17 3.83
CA ARG A 47 -10.79 -4.52 5.15
C ARG A 47 -10.64 -3.00 5.05
N THR A 48 -11.01 -2.29 6.12
CA THR A 48 -10.79 -0.85 6.24
C THR A 48 -9.50 -0.56 6.98
N LEU A 49 -8.84 0.54 6.63
CA LEU A 49 -7.79 1.13 7.45
C LEU A 49 -8.37 1.55 8.82
N ASP A 50 -7.61 1.32 9.88
CA ASP A 50 -8.01 1.74 11.23
C ASP A 50 -8.00 3.27 11.33
N ARG A 51 -9.14 3.83 11.72
CA ARG A 51 -9.31 5.29 11.89
C ARG A 51 -8.43 5.84 13.01
N LEU A 52 -8.20 5.07 14.07
CA LEU A 52 -7.34 5.51 15.18
C LEU A 52 -5.89 5.62 14.72
N GLN A 53 -5.44 4.66 13.93
CA GLN A 53 -4.10 4.63 13.36
C GLN A 53 -3.87 5.77 12.37
N ILE A 54 -4.83 6.02 11.47
CA ILE A 54 -4.80 7.19 10.58
C ILE A 54 -4.70 8.48 11.40
N ALA A 55 -5.54 8.64 12.43
CA ALA A 55 -5.55 9.84 13.26
C ALA A 55 -4.19 10.06 13.95
N ARG A 56 -3.56 8.98 14.43
CA ARG A 56 -2.22 9.02 15.03
C ARG A 56 -1.16 9.46 14.02
N LEU A 57 -1.11 8.84 12.83
CA LEU A 57 -0.15 9.19 11.78
C LEU A 57 -0.34 10.62 11.25
N VAL A 58 -1.59 11.11 11.23
CA VAL A 58 -1.89 12.51 10.92
C VAL A 58 -1.39 13.44 12.02
N ALA A 59 -1.61 13.10 13.29
CA ALA A 59 -1.13 13.89 14.42
C ALA A 59 0.40 13.95 14.49
N GLU A 60 1.08 12.87 14.09
CA GLU A 60 2.54 12.80 13.94
C GLU A 60 3.05 13.56 12.69
N GLY A 61 2.14 14.00 11.82
CA GLY A 61 2.47 14.68 10.57
C GLY A 61 3.08 13.75 9.52
N ALA A 62 2.99 12.44 9.68
CA ALA A 62 3.50 11.45 8.73
C ALA A 62 2.62 11.36 7.47
N ILE A 63 1.30 11.47 7.65
CA ILE A 63 0.33 11.50 6.56
C ILE A 63 -0.62 12.68 6.71
N ALA A 64 -1.31 13.02 5.62
CA ALA A 64 -2.38 14.00 5.60
C ALA A 64 -3.59 13.44 4.84
N VAL A 65 -4.78 13.86 5.25
CA VAL A 65 -6.02 13.65 4.48
C VAL A 65 -6.18 14.85 3.56
N ALA A 66 -6.17 14.62 2.25
CA ALA A 66 -6.41 15.66 1.26
C ALA A 66 -7.91 16.01 1.18
N ASP A 67 -8.24 17.16 0.58
CA ASP A 67 -9.62 17.64 0.44
C ASP A 67 -10.52 16.67 -0.36
N ASP A 68 -9.91 15.83 -1.20
CA ASP A 68 -10.57 14.76 -1.97
C ASP A 68 -10.79 13.46 -1.16
N GLY A 69 -10.39 13.44 0.12
CA GLY A 69 -10.50 12.31 1.02
C GLY A 69 -9.37 11.28 0.91
N ARG A 70 -8.35 11.52 0.06
CA ARG A 70 -7.20 10.61 -0.08
C ARG A 70 -6.20 10.77 1.05
N LEU A 71 -5.53 9.68 1.39
CA LEU A 71 -4.39 9.67 2.31
C LEU A 71 -3.10 9.85 1.52
N ARG A 72 -2.29 10.84 1.91
CA ARG A 72 -1.00 11.15 1.29
C ARG A 72 0.08 11.18 2.35
N VAL A 73 1.26 10.69 2.03
CA VAL A 73 2.43 10.84 2.89
C VAL A 73 2.92 12.28 2.77
N THR A 74 3.24 12.91 3.89
CA THR A 74 3.80 14.27 3.88
C THR A 74 5.29 14.22 3.54
N LEU A 75 5.89 15.39 3.27
CA LEU A 75 7.34 15.48 3.11
C LEU A 75 8.10 15.01 4.37
N ALA A 76 7.53 15.22 5.56
CA ALA A 76 8.13 14.79 6.83
C ALA A 76 7.97 13.27 7.05
N GLY A 77 6.88 12.68 6.56
CA GLY A 77 6.64 11.23 6.63
C GLY A 77 7.36 10.42 5.56
N PHE A 78 7.78 11.04 4.45
CA PHE A 78 8.39 10.34 3.31
C PHE A 78 9.65 9.51 3.68
N PRO A 79 10.59 9.99 4.53
CA PRO A 79 11.71 9.18 4.99
C PRO A 79 11.31 7.94 5.79
N LEU A 80 10.07 7.91 6.31
CA LEU A 80 9.50 6.83 7.11
C LEU A 80 8.42 6.05 6.34
N LEU A 81 8.36 6.21 5.01
CA LEU A 81 7.31 5.62 4.17
C LEU A 81 7.08 4.14 4.45
N ASP A 82 8.15 3.33 4.50
CA ASP A 82 8.01 1.89 4.71
C ASP A 82 7.42 1.57 6.09
N ALA A 83 7.72 2.38 7.12
CA ALA A 83 7.11 2.27 8.44
C ALA A 83 5.64 2.72 8.45
N VAL A 84 5.30 3.77 7.70
CA VAL A 84 3.91 4.23 7.53
C VAL A 84 3.06 3.17 6.83
N VAL A 85 3.61 2.53 5.79
CA VAL A 85 2.96 1.43 5.08
C VAL A 85 2.77 0.23 6.00
N ALA A 86 3.83 -0.19 6.70
CA ALA A 86 3.77 -1.32 7.63
C ALA A 86 2.78 -1.09 8.78
N ASP A 87 2.69 0.14 9.28
CA ASP A 87 1.69 0.52 10.27
C ASP A 87 0.28 0.34 9.67
N LEU A 88 -0.04 1.01 8.56
CA LEU A 88 -1.36 0.93 7.92
C LEU A 88 -1.75 -0.48 7.44
N ALA A 89 -0.76 -1.34 7.18
CA ALA A 89 -0.94 -2.73 6.77
C ALA A 89 -1.06 -3.72 7.95
N ALA A 90 -0.81 -3.30 9.19
CA ALA A 90 -1.01 -4.16 10.38
C ALA A 90 -2.48 -4.54 10.62
#